data_AF-A0A956FHV6-F1
#
_entry.id   AF-A0A956FHV6-F1
#
_cell.length_a   1.000
_cell.length_b   1.000
_cell.length_c   1.000
_cell.angle_alpha   90.00
_cell.angle_beta   90.00
_cell.angle_gamma   90.00
#
_symmetry.space_group_name_H-M   'P 1'
#
loop_
_entity.id
_entity.type
_entity.pdbx_description
1 polymer ?
#
loop_
_entity_poly.entity_id
_entity_poly.type
_entity_poly.pdbx_seq_one_letter_code
_entity_poly.pdbx_strand_id
1 'polypeptide(L)'
;MPGDRGLPALGLMMQLWAGLDALLHLILGMVLLRMPGALRLEAALMLTLGLVRAFVHFVAGLEIRGGGMRIVERVRALLVVSLLYFGALMWMSEGPTGQRVLLASDALAWPLLLAVLLHTPSWRERLRKLREGELQLRDPNRSIEAAGAIMVALGTVGAVLSGSVCVALLDEPLRVFESRAPGLDTMLLLSAAALLARGLFHVGVGVVALRGATPSRFHHLVSMYVKVCWATLVVAVAPVLYGIVENVPLMGTLAVSMITMLGLWPVVLRAFAVQVGGEFGELDDQGHAPAPDGGLVAAGWLLCAVAAGSVVQAVVALLHGSTGGAGVGMLQGSGWFIDSGLPVWTGILGVAITLWAGLEMIAFSSRARIAALVFAAATIGVALWSRLDALGSVGDGMAEALVRIQVVFLRADLLASLVVPLVVAVLALRNWRKAAAA
;
A
#
# COMPACT_ATOMS: atom_id res chain seq x y z
N MET A 1 -15.09 24.68 -6.72
CA MET A 1 -14.23 24.45 -7.91
C MET A 1 -14.06 22.95 -8.12
N PRO A 2 -14.22 22.39 -9.33
CA PRO A 2 -14.07 20.95 -9.51
C PRO A 2 -12.56 20.61 -9.50
N GLY A 3 -12.14 19.95 -8.42
CA GLY A 3 -10.82 19.36 -8.17
C GLY A 3 -10.48 18.25 -9.18
N ASP A 4 -9.19 17.99 -9.40
CA ASP A 4 -8.77 16.66 -9.87
C ASP A 4 -9.26 15.66 -8.82
N ARG A 5 -10.06 14.69 -9.23
CA ARG A 5 -10.76 13.76 -8.30
C ARG A 5 -9.85 12.62 -7.83
N GLY A 6 -8.54 12.88 -7.85
CA GLY A 6 -7.49 11.92 -7.54
C GLY A 6 -7.52 10.71 -8.46
N LEU A 7 -8.04 10.84 -9.70
CA LEU A 7 -7.97 9.75 -10.67
C LEU A 7 -6.51 9.41 -11.03
N PRO A 8 -5.59 10.37 -11.18
CA PRO A 8 -4.17 10.05 -11.33
C PRO A 8 -3.61 9.29 -10.12
N ALA A 9 -3.99 9.66 -8.90
CA ALA A 9 -3.60 8.94 -7.68
C ALA A 9 -4.16 7.51 -7.66
N LEU A 10 -5.43 7.33 -8.00
CA LEU A 10 -6.04 6.00 -8.13
C LEU A 10 -5.30 5.16 -9.18
N GLY A 11 -5.00 5.74 -10.35
CA GLY A 11 -4.28 5.06 -11.41
C GLY A 11 -2.85 4.69 -11.02
N LEU A 12 -2.15 5.55 -10.27
CA LEU A 12 -0.84 5.29 -9.68
C LEU A 12 -0.89 4.14 -8.66
N MET A 13 -1.88 4.16 -7.77
CA MET A 13 -2.08 3.11 -6.78
C MET A 13 -2.40 1.76 -7.43
N MET A 14 -3.26 1.75 -8.45
CA MET A 14 -3.58 0.53 -9.19
C MET A 14 -2.35 -0.06 -9.90
N GLN A 15 -1.49 0.78 -10.47
CA GLN A 15 -0.22 0.33 -11.06
C GLN A 15 0.75 -0.21 -10.02
N LEU A 16 0.84 0.42 -8.85
CA LEU A 16 1.65 -0.08 -7.73
C LEU A 16 1.14 -1.44 -7.23
N TRP A 17 -0.16 -1.57 -7.00
CA TRP A 17 -0.79 -2.82 -6.56
C TRP A 17 -0.64 -3.91 -7.60
N ALA A 18 -0.83 -3.58 -8.88
CA ALA A 18 -0.67 -4.52 -9.97
C ALA A 18 0.74 -5.11 -10.04
N GLY A 19 1.80 -4.30 -9.88
CA GLY A 19 3.14 -4.87 -9.93
C GLY A 19 3.57 -5.53 -8.61
N LEU A 20 3.03 -5.13 -7.44
CA LEU A 20 3.14 -5.92 -6.21
C LEU A 20 2.53 -7.31 -6.42
N ASP A 21 1.33 -7.35 -6.98
CA ASP A 21 0.58 -8.56 -7.28
C ASP A 21 1.34 -9.46 -8.27
N ALA A 22 1.84 -8.88 -9.37
CA ALA A 22 2.66 -9.62 -10.33
C ALA A 22 3.89 -10.24 -9.68
N LEU A 23 4.60 -9.48 -8.83
CA LEU A 23 5.80 -9.98 -8.17
C LEU A 23 5.48 -11.09 -7.18
N LEU A 24 4.43 -10.93 -6.37
CA LEU A 24 3.97 -11.97 -5.45
C LEU A 24 3.66 -13.26 -6.20
N HIS A 25 2.97 -13.17 -7.34
CA HIS A 25 2.67 -14.33 -8.18
C HIS A 25 3.91 -14.94 -8.82
N LEU A 26 4.87 -14.13 -9.28
CA LEU A 26 6.15 -14.65 -9.80
C LEU A 26 6.91 -15.44 -8.74
N ILE A 27 6.96 -14.93 -7.51
CA ILE A 27 7.67 -15.57 -6.40
C ILE A 27 6.94 -16.84 -5.98
N LEU A 28 5.61 -16.78 -5.85
CA LEU A 28 4.79 -17.96 -5.60
C LEU A 28 4.97 -19.00 -6.71
N GLY A 29 4.96 -18.60 -7.98
CA GLY A 29 5.21 -19.48 -9.11
C GLY A 29 6.57 -20.15 -9.08
N MET A 30 7.64 -19.41 -8.76
CA MET A 30 8.99 -19.97 -8.61
C MET A 30 9.06 -21.03 -7.49
N VAL A 31 8.36 -20.81 -6.37
CA VAL A 31 8.27 -21.77 -5.27
C VAL A 31 7.48 -23.00 -5.69
N LEU A 32 6.30 -22.80 -6.28
CA LEU A 32 5.40 -23.89 -6.63
C LEU A 32 5.91 -24.76 -7.79
N LEU A 33 6.67 -24.20 -8.75
CA LEU A 33 7.30 -24.96 -9.84
C LEU A 33 8.34 -25.98 -9.34
N ARG A 34 8.85 -25.81 -8.11
CA ARG A 34 9.75 -26.79 -7.47
C ARG A 34 9.00 -27.98 -6.84
N MET A 35 7.67 -27.93 -6.73
CA MET A 35 6.84 -29.01 -6.17
C MET A 35 6.60 -30.14 -7.21
N PRO A 36 6.35 -31.39 -6.79
CA PRO A 36 6.19 -32.53 -7.69
C PRO A 36 4.83 -32.59 -8.41
N GLY A 37 4.85 -33.07 -9.66
CA GLY A 37 3.72 -33.65 -10.40
C GLY A 37 2.48 -32.76 -10.61
N ALA A 38 1.37 -33.12 -9.97
CA ALA A 38 0.05 -32.51 -10.14
C ALA A 38 -0.01 -31.04 -9.69
N LEU A 39 0.79 -30.67 -8.68
CA LEU A 39 0.88 -29.31 -8.16
C LEU A 39 1.48 -28.34 -9.18
N ARG A 40 2.23 -28.81 -10.18
CA ARG A 40 2.86 -27.94 -11.19
C ARG A 40 1.85 -27.34 -12.17
N LEU A 41 0.81 -28.09 -12.55
CA LEU A 41 -0.21 -27.60 -13.46
C LEU A 41 -1.09 -26.55 -12.76
N GLU A 42 -1.53 -26.85 -11.52
CA GLU A 42 -2.28 -25.89 -10.70
C GLU A 42 -1.45 -24.62 -10.43
N ALA A 43 -0.16 -24.77 -10.12
CA ALA A 43 0.77 -23.66 -9.95
C ALA A 43 0.97 -22.82 -11.21
N ALA A 44 1.12 -23.46 -12.37
CA ALA A 44 1.27 -22.76 -13.65
C ALA A 44 -0.01 -21.99 -14.01
N LEU A 45 -1.19 -22.57 -13.73
CA LEU A 45 -2.47 -21.90 -13.90
C LEU A 45 -2.61 -20.69 -12.97
N MET A 46 -2.25 -20.84 -11.69
CA MET A 46 -2.26 -19.75 -10.70
C MET A 46 -1.30 -18.62 -11.07
N LEU A 47 -0.09 -18.96 -11.49
CA LEU A 47 0.88 -18.00 -11.98
C LEU A 47 0.32 -17.25 -13.20
N THR A 48 -0.23 -17.97 -14.17
CA THR A 48 -0.75 -17.37 -15.41
C THR A 48 -1.94 -16.45 -15.13
N LEU A 49 -2.94 -16.92 -14.39
CA LEU A 49 -4.12 -16.12 -14.05
C LEU A 49 -3.77 -14.92 -13.17
N GLY A 50 -2.86 -15.09 -12.21
CA GLY A 50 -2.34 -14.00 -11.38
C GLY A 50 -1.61 -12.93 -12.20
N LEU A 51 -0.75 -13.34 -13.15
CA LEU A 51 -0.06 -12.41 -14.05
C LEU A 51 -1.02 -11.69 -15.00
N VAL A 52 -2.02 -12.40 -15.55
CA VAL A 52 -3.07 -11.79 -16.39
C VAL A 52 -3.87 -10.77 -15.58
N ARG A 53 -4.23 -11.11 -14.33
CA ARG A 53 -4.93 -10.22 -13.40
C ARG A 53 -4.11 -8.96 -13.12
N ALA A 54 -2.84 -9.13 -12.76
CA ALA A 54 -1.92 -8.04 -12.53
C ALA A 54 -1.77 -7.14 -13.77
N PHE A 55 -1.66 -7.72 -14.97
CA PHE A 55 -1.60 -6.97 -16.22
C PHE A 55 -2.87 -6.17 -16.47
N VAL A 56 -4.05 -6.77 -16.32
CA VAL A 56 -5.34 -6.07 -16.48
C VAL A 56 -5.48 -4.95 -15.44
N HIS A 57 -5.03 -5.18 -14.21
CA HIS A 57 -5.01 -4.18 -13.15
C HIS A 57 -4.09 -3.00 -13.51
N PHE A 58 -2.89 -3.30 -14.04
CA PHE A 58 -1.93 -2.29 -14.48
C PHE A 58 -2.49 -1.43 -15.63
N VAL A 59 -3.07 -2.07 -16.66
CA VAL A 59 -3.70 -1.39 -17.79
C VAL A 59 -4.88 -0.52 -17.35
N ALA A 60 -5.70 -1.01 -16.42
CA ALA A 60 -6.78 -0.22 -15.83
C ALA A 60 -6.23 1.03 -15.13
N GLY A 61 -5.13 0.89 -14.39
CA GLY A 61 -4.45 2.00 -13.75
C GLY A 61 -3.88 3.03 -14.73
N LEU A 62 -3.29 2.59 -15.85
CA LEU A 62 -2.81 3.49 -16.91
C LEU A 62 -3.94 4.31 -17.55
N GLU A 63 -5.05 3.65 -17.87
CA GLU A 63 -6.21 4.28 -18.50
C GLU A 63 -6.88 5.29 -17.57
N ILE A 64 -7.06 4.94 -16.29
CA ILE A 64 -7.59 5.85 -15.27
C ILE A 64 -6.68 7.08 -15.10
N ARG A 65 -5.36 6.86 -15.07
CA ARG A 65 -4.38 7.94 -14.96
C ARG A 65 -4.37 8.86 -16.19
N GLY A 66 -4.58 8.29 -17.38
CA GLY A 66 -4.68 9.03 -18.65
C GLY A 66 -6.04 9.69 -18.91
N GLY A 67 -7.00 9.60 -17.97
CA GLY A 67 -8.34 10.14 -18.15
C GLY A 67 -9.17 9.41 -19.22
N GLY A 68 -8.84 8.16 -19.53
CA GLY A 68 -9.50 7.38 -20.59
C GLY A 68 -11.00 7.18 -20.34
N MET A 69 -11.81 7.21 -21.39
CA MET A 69 -13.28 7.05 -21.26
C MET A 69 -13.74 5.62 -20.91
N ARG A 70 -12.83 4.64 -20.89
CA ARG A 70 -13.12 3.20 -20.73
C ARG A 70 -12.93 2.67 -19.31
N ILE A 71 -12.87 3.54 -18.30
CA ILE A 71 -12.66 3.14 -16.89
C ILE A 71 -13.63 2.03 -16.45
N VAL A 72 -14.92 2.16 -16.80
CA VAL A 72 -15.94 1.18 -16.44
C VAL A 72 -15.68 -0.19 -17.09
N GLU A 73 -15.28 -0.20 -18.35
CA GLU A 73 -14.95 -1.44 -19.08
C GLU A 73 -13.71 -2.11 -18.49
N ARG A 74 -12.68 -1.33 -18.15
CA ARG A 74 -11.44 -1.85 -17.55
C ARG A 74 -11.67 -2.42 -16.15
N VAL A 75 -12.46 -1.75 -15.32
CA VAL A 75 -12.81 -2.28 -13.99
C VAL A 75 -13.70 -3.52 -14.10
N ARG A 76 -14.61 -3.59 -15.08
CA ARG A 76 -15.37 -4.82 -15.37
C ARG A 76 -14.45 -5.96 -15.80
N ALA A 77 -13.52 -5.71 -16.71
CA ALA A 77 -12.55 -6.72 -17.14
C ALA A 77 -11.70 -7.21 -15.95
N LEU A 78 -11.23 -6.29 -15.10
CA LEU A 78 -10.50 -6.63 -13.88
C LEU A 78 -11.35 -7.50 -12.93
N LEU A 79 -12.62 -7.14 -12.71
CA LEU A 79 -13.54 -7.92 -11.89
C LEU A 79 -13.75 -9.33 -12.45
N VAL A 80 -13.97 -9.47 -13.76
CA VAL A 80 -14.15 -10.78 -14.41
C VAL A 80 -12.90 -11.64 -14.23
N VAL A 81 -11.71 -11.09 -14.49
CA VAL A 81 -10.44 -11.84 -14.33
C VAL A 81 -10.20 -12.20 -12.87
N SER A 82 -10.48 -11.31 -11.92
CA SER A 82 -10.37 -11.62 -10.49
C SER A 82 -11.39 -12.67 -10.04
N LEU A 83 -12.60 -12.72 -10.60
CA LEU A 83 -13.58 -13.78 -10.33
C LEU A 83 -13.15 -15.14 -10.89
N LEU A 84 -12.56 -15.16 -12.09
CA LEU A 84 -11.96 -16.37 -12.65
C LEU A 84 -10.79 -16.86 -11.79
N TYR A 85 -9.94 -15.95 -11.35
CA TYR A 85 -8.82 -16.26 -10.45
C TYR A 85 -9.33 -16.78 -9.09
N PHE A 86 -10.36 -16.15 -8.52
CA PHE A 86 -11.03 -16.61 -7.30
C PHE A 86 -11.57 -18.04 -7.47
N GLY A 87 -12.32 -18.29 -8.55
CA GLY A 87 -12.88 -19.60 -8.84
C GLY A 87 -11.80 -20.68 -8.98
N ALA A 88 -10.71 -20.33 -9.66
CA ALA A 88 -9.57 -21.23 -9.82
C ALA A 88 -8.86 -21.53 -8.49
N LEU A 89 -8.66 -20.54 -7.61
CA LEU A 89 -8.12 -20.73 -6.25
C LEU A 89 -9.02 -21.63 -5.40
N MET A 90 -10.34 -21.47 -5.51
CA MET A 90 -11.31 -22.27 -4.76
C MET A 90 -11.45 -23.70 -5.30
N TRP A 91 -11.11 -23.93 -6.57
CA TRP A 91 -11.15 -25.24 -7.21
C TRP A 91 -9.90 -26.10 -6.92
N MET A 92 -8.78 -25.49 -6.50
CA MET A 92 -7.56 -26.22 -6.16
C MET A 92 -7.84 -27.31 -5.11
N SER A 93 -7.31 -28.50 -5.32
CA SER A 93 -7.65 -29.69 -4.53
C SER A 93 -6.93 -29.77 -3.17
N GLU A 94 -5.77 -29.10 -3.05
CA GLU A 94 -4.90 -29.15 -1.88
C GLU A 94 -4.66 -27.76 -1.27
N GLY A 95 -4.44 -27.73 0.05
CA GLY A 95 -4.02 -26.52 0.79
C GLY A 95 -5.00 -26.06 1.87
N PRO A 96 -4.52 -25.32 2.90
CA PRO A 96 -5.38 -24.81 3.96
C PRO A 96 -6.49 -23.92 3.39
N THR A 97 -7.76 -24.25 3.67
CA THR A 97 -8.92 -23.49 3.18
C THR A 97 -8.81 -22.01 3.52
N GLY A 98 -8.26 -21.65 4.69
CA GLY A 98 -8.07 -20.26 5.07
C GLY A 98 -7.09 -19.47 4.23
N GLN A 99 -5.99 -20.09 3.78
CA GLN A 99 -5.04 -19.43 2.88
C GLN A 99 -5.64 -19.23 1.49
N ARG A 100 -6.38 -20.22 0.99
CA ARG A 100 -7.11 -20.11 -0.30
C ARG A 100 -8.16 -19.01 -0.25
N VAL A 101 -8.98 -18.99 0.80
CA VAL A 101 -10.01 -17.96 1.01
C VAL A 101 -9.38 -16.57 1.15
N LEU A 102 -8.28 -16.44 1.89
CA LEU A 102 -7.55 -15.18 2.03
C LEU A 102 -7.06 -14.67 0.67
N LEU A 103 -6.28 -15.47 -0.06
CA LEU A 103 -5.71 -15.08 -1.35
C LEU A 103 -6.80 -14.75 -2.38
N ALA A 104 -7.88 -15.53 -2.38
CA ALA A 104 -9.00 -15.32 -3.28
C ALA A 104 -9.78 -14.04 -2.92
N SER A 105 -9.99 -13.80 -1.62
CA SER A 105 -10.68 -12.60 -1.14
C SER A 105 -9.84 -11.34 -1.36
N ASP A 106 -8.53 -11.38 -1.09
CA ASP A 106 -7.59 -10.29 -1.40
C ASP A 106 -7.61 -9.95 -2.89
N ALA A 107 -7.70 -11.00 -3.72
CA ALA A 107 -7.74 -10.81 -5.15
C ALA A 107 -9.02 -10.12 -5.67
N LEU A 108 -10.12 -10.24 -4.93
CA LEU A 108 -11.42 -9.67 -5.27
C LEU A 108 -11.73 -8.34 -4.59
N ALA A 109 -11.19 -8.10 -3.39
CA ALA A 109 -11.65 -7.01 -2.53
C ALA A 109 -11.52 -5.64 -3.20
N TRP A 110 -10.37 -5.37 -3.83
CA TRP A 110 -10.16 -4.10 -4.52
C TRP A 110 -10.99 -3.94 -5.79
N PRO A 111 -11.00 -4.90 -6.76
CA PRO A 111 -11.89 -4.84 -7.92
C PRO A 111 -13.37 -4.74 -7.55
N LEU A 112 -13.81 -5.44 -6.51
CA LEU A 112 -15.19 -5.40 -6.03
C LEU A 112 -15.54 -4.04 -5.44
N LEU A 113 -14.67 -3.48 -4.60
CA LEU A 113 -14.85 -2.13 -4.06
C LEU A 113 -14.95 -1.10 -5.20
N LEU A 114 -14.03 -1.15 -6.17
CA LEU A 114 -14.10 -0.29 -7.36
C LEU A 114 -15.42 -0.49 -8.11
N ALA A 115 -15.86 -1.72 -8.33
CA ALA A 115 -17.13 -2.00 -9.00
C ALA A 115 -18.32 -1.41 -8.23
N VAL A 116 -18.38 -1.58 -6.90
CA VAL A 116 -19.44 -0.99 -6.05
C VAL A 116 -19.44 0.53 -6.18
N LEU A 117 -18.26 1.17 -6.12
CA LEU A 117 -18.14 2.62 -6.27
C LEU A 117 -18.63 3.07 -7.64
N LEU A 118 -18.24 2.41 -8.73
CA LEU A 118 -18.68 2.73 -10.08
C LEU A 118 -20.19 2.54 -10.31
N HIS A 119 -20.84 1.66 -9.54
CA HIS A 119 -22.29 1.40 -9.64
C HIS A 119 -23.12 2.27 -8.69
N THR A 120 -22.49 3.00 -7.77
CA THR A 120 -23.19 3.91 -6.87
C THR A 120 -23.71 5.13 -7.67
N PRO A 121 -25.00 5.52 -7.58
CA PRO A 121 -25.58 6.57 -8.41
C PRO A 121 -24.82 7.91 -8.37
N SER A 122 -24.38 8.32 -7.18
CA SER A 122 -23.61 9.55 -6.98
C SER A 122 -22.27 9.54 -7.71
N TRP A 123 -21.61 8.39 -7.77
CA TRP A 123 -20.34 8.17 -8.45
C TRP A 123 -20.49 7.99 -9.95
N ARG A 124 -21.52 7.27 -10.38
CA ARG A 124 -21.87 7.14 -11.79
C ARG A 124 -22.18 8.49 -12.41
N GLU A 125 -22.96 9.31 -11.74
CA GLU A 125 -23.27 10.68 -12.18
C GLU A 125 -22.00 11.54 -12.23
N ARG A 126 -21.11 11.40 -11.24
CA ARG A 126 -19.80 12.06 -11.22
C ARG A 126 -18.95 11.67 -12.43
N LEU A 127 -18.89 10.39 -12.79
CA LEU A 127 -18.13 9.90 -13.95
C LEU A 127 -18.77 10.30 -15.28
N ARG A 128 -20.10 10.33 -15.34
CA ARG A 128 -20.86 10.82 -16.50
C ARG A 128 -20.47 12.27 -16.81
N LYS A 129 -20.51 13.15 -15.81
CA LYS A 129 -20.10 14.56 -15.95
C LYS A 129 -18.63 14.74 -16.34
N LEU A 130 -17.75 13.81 -15.95
CA LEU A 130 -16.34 13.80 -16.39
C LEU A 130 -16.25 13.46 -17.88
N ARG A 131 -16.97 12.43 -18.32
CA ARG A 131 -17.02 11.99 -19.72
C ARG A 131 -17.61 13.06 -20.64
N GLU A 132 -18.60 13.80 -20.16
CA GLU A 132 -19.28 14.86 -20.91
C GLU A 132 -18.48 16.18 -20.93
N GLY A 133 -17.32 16.23 -20.29
CA GLY A 133 -16.47 17.43 -20.26
C GLY A 133 -17.01 18.58 -19.41
N GLU A 134 -18.17 18.40 -18.75
CA GLU A 134 -18.74 19.36 -17.78
C GLU A 134 -17.80 19.57 -16.59
N LEU A 135 -17.01 18.54 -16.28
CA LEU A 135 -15.93 18.57 -15.32
C LEU A 135 -14.62 18.52 -16.06
N GLN A 136 -14.13 19.68 -16.50
CA GLN A 136 -12.77 19.77 -17.02
C GLN A 136 -11.78 19.45 -15.88
N LEU A 137 -10.83 18.55 -16.13
CA LEU A 137 -9.59 18.39 -15.37
C LEU A 137 -8.75 19.66 -15.61
N ARG A 138 -9.22 20.79 -15.09
CA ARG A 138 -8.79 22.13 -15.51
C ARG A 138 -7.41 22.52 -14.98
N ASP A 139 -6.82 21.72 -14.11
CA ASP A 139 -5.61 22.10 -13.38
C ASP A 139 -4.74 20.86 -13.08
N PRO A 140 -3.84 20.53 -14.01
CA PRO A 140 -3.00 19.35 -13.92
C PRO A 140 -2.00 19.37 -12.73
N ASN A 141 -1.77 20.54 -12.12
CA ASN A 141 -0.93 20.74 -10.91
C ASN A 141 -1.38 19.88 -9.71
N ARG A 142 -2.67 19.51 -9.67
CA ARG A 142 -3.30 18.81 -8.54
C ARG A 142 -2.84 17.37 -8.39
N SER A 143 -2.40 16.76 -9.49
CA SER A 143 -1.95 15.37 -9.54
C SER A 143 -0.58 15.18 -8.87
N ILE A 144 0.29 16.20 -8.87
CA ILE A 144 1.62 16.15 -8.23
C ILE A 144 1.49 16.08 -6.71
N GLU A 145 0.60 16.87 -6.11
CA GLU A 145 0.31 16.80 -4.67
C GLU A 145 -0.26 15.43 -4.27
N ALA A 146 -1.09 14.85 -5.14
CA ALA A 146 -1.69 13.54 -4.94
C ALA A 146 -0.62 12.41 -4.90
N ALA A 147 0.32 12.43 -5.85
CA ALA A 147 1.49 11.57 -5.82
C ALA A 147 2.35 11.84 -4.57
N GLY A 148 2.53 13.11 -4.21
CA GLY A 148 3.26 13.52 -3.01
C GLY A 148 2.68 12.97 -1.71
N ALA A 149 1.35 12.98 -1.55
CA ALA A 149 0.66 12.41 -0.39
C ALA A 149 0.91 10.90 -0.26
N ILE A 150 0.77 10.16 -1.37
CA ILE A 150 1.07 8.73 -1.42
C ILE A 150 2.54 8.48 -1.08
N MET A 151 3.44 9.30 -1.63
CA MET A 151 4.86 9.18 -1.36
C MET A 151 5.19 9.40 0.11
N VAL A 152 4.67 10.46 0.74
CA VAL A 152 4.91 10.70 2.17
C VAL A 152 4.39 9.53 3.02
N ALA A 153 3.19 9.03 2.74
CA ALA A 153 2.63 7.90 3.48
C ALA A 153 3.47 6.63 3.34
N LEU A 154 3.72 6.16 2.11
CA LEU A 154 4.46 4.92 1.88
C LEU A 154 5.94 5.03 2.26
N GLY A 155 6.58 6.17 1.97
CA GLY A 155 7.96 6.43 2.32
C GLY A 155 8.19 6.47 3.83
N THR A 156 7.26 7.05 4.59
CA THR A 156 7.36 7.11 6.05
C THR A 156 7.13 5.72 6.67
N VAL A 157 6.15 4.95 6.19
CA VAL A 157 5.98 3.54 6.60
C VAL A 157 7.25 2.74 6.35
N GLY A 158 7.81 2.83 5.13
CA GLY A 158 9.05 2.14 4.78
C GLY A 158 10.24 2.57 5.62
N ALA A 159 10.39 3.87 5.90
CA ALA A 159 11.46 4.39 6.74
C ALA A 159 11.36 3.92 8.20
N VAL A 160 10.16 3.93 8.78
CA VAL A 160 9.91 3.44 10.14
C VAL A 160 10.26 1.95 10.22
N LEU A 161 9.69 1.12 9.34
CA LEU A 161 9.95 -0.33 9.34
C LEU A 161 11.43 -0.65 9.16
N SER A 162 12.09 0.00 8.20
CA SER A 162 13.51 -0.25 7.92
C SER A 162 14.42 0.26 9.04
N GLY A 163 14.10 1.42 9.62
CA GLY A 163 14.81 1.96 10.77
C GLY A 163 14.69 1.07 11.99
N SER A 164 13.51 0.51 12.25
CA SER A 164 13.32 -0.46 13.34
C SER A 164 14.10 -1.75 13.12
N VAL A 165 14.19 -2.25 11.88
CA VAL A 165 15.05 -3.40 11.55
C VAL A 165 16.53 -3.05 11.79
N CYS A 166 16.99 -1.86 11.38
CA CYS A 166 18.35 -1.41 11.66
C CYS A 166 18.64 -1.37 13.17
N VAL A 167 17.73 -0.78 13.96
CA VAL A 167 17.88 -0.70 15.42
C VAL A 167 17.92 -2.10 16.04
N ALA A 168 17.03 -3.00 15.61
CA ALA A 168 17.02 -4.39 16.09
C ALA A 168 18.36 -5.09 15.84
N LEU A 169 18.91 -4.95 14.64
CA LEU A 169 20.18 -5.59 14.24
C LEU A 169 21.42 -4.98 14.90
N LEU A 170 21.37 -3.70 15.30
CA LEU A 170 22.46 -3.01 15.98
C LEU A 170 22.47 -3.25 17.50
N ASP A 171 21.28 -3.36 18.11
CA ASP A 171 21.12 -3.54 19.56
C ASP A 171 21.36 -5.00 19.98
N GLU A 172 20.92 -5.96 19.16
CA GLU A 172 21.29 -7.36 19.27
C GLU A 172 21.66 -7.89 17.88
N PRO A 173 22.96 -8.10 17.55
CA PRO A 173 23.30 -8.92 16.40
C PRO A 173 22.63 -10.27 16.64
N LEU A 174 21.61 -10.58 15.84
CA LEU A 174 20.72 -11.70 16.07
C LEU A 174 21.57 -12.98 16.11
N ARG A 175 21.93 -13.45 17.30
CA ARG A 175 22.62 -14.73 17.52
C ARG A 175 21.90 -15.92 16.87
N VAL A 176 20.62 -15.72 16.50
CA VAL A 176 19.80 -16.61 15.68
C VAL A 176 20.40 -16.85 14.29
N PHE A 177 21.08 -15.87 13.68
CA PHE A 177 21.68 -15.96 12.35
C PHE A 177 23.17 -16.34 12.36
N GLU A 178 23.88 -16.12 13.48
CA GLU A 178 25.28 -16.55 13.66
C GLU A 178 25.47 -18.06 13.38
N SER A 179 24.44 -18.89 13.60
CA SER A 179 24.51 -20.34 13.41
C SER A 179 24.30 -20.83 11.97
N ARG A 180 23.83 -19.98 11.04
CA ARG A 180 23.37 -20.45 9.71
C ARG A 180 24.13 -19.87 8.51
N ALA A 181 24.68 -18.65 8.59
CA ALA A 181 25.63 -18.17 7.59
C ALA A 181 26.41 -16.93 8.05
N PRO A 182 27.76 -16.95 8.02
CA PRO A 182 28.56 -15.77 8.30
C PRO A 182 28.29 -14.66 7.27
N GLY A 183 27.95 -13.45 7.75
CA GLY A 183 27.72 -12.26 6.92
C GLY A 183 26.27 -11.88 6.65
N LEU A 184 25.30 -12.72 7.04
CA LEU A 184 23.86 -12.44 6.84
C LEU A 184 23.39 -11.18 7.58
N ASP A 185 23.83 -10.97 8.81
CA ASP A 185 23.47 -9.80 9.62
C ASP A 185 23.97 -8.51 8.97
N THR A 186 25.17 -8.54 8.39
CA THR A 186 25.72 -7.40 7.65
C THR A 186 24.92 -7.13 6.39
N MET A 187 24.54 -8.15 5.62
CA MET A 187 23.71 -7.99 4.42
C MET A 187 22.32 -7.44 4.77
N LEU A 188 21.74 -7.89 5.88
CA LEU A 188 20.46 -7.41 6.39
C LEU A 188 20.52 -5.96 6.85
N LEU A 189 21.56 -5.61 7.60
CA LEU A 189 21.78 -4.24 8.07
C LEU A 189 21.99 -3.29 6.89
N LEU A 190 22.82 -3.65 5.91
CA LEU A 190 23.03 -2.85 4.71
C LEU A 190 21.75 -2.68 3.89
N SER A 191 20.94 -3.73 3.82
CA SER A 191 19.64 -3.74 3.14
C SER A 191 18.61 -2.83 3.83
N ALA A 192 18.50 -2.94 5.15
CA ALA A 192 17.64 -2.10 5.96
C ALA A 192 18.11 -0.63 5.92
N ALA A 193 19.41 -0.37 5.96
CA ALA A 193 19.97 0.97 5.83
C ALA A 193 19.70 1.58 4.44
N ALA A 194 19.85 0.80 3.36
CA ALA A 194 19.51 1.22 2.01
C ALA A 194 18.01 1.55 1.87
N LEU A 195 17.14 0.74 2.46
CA LEU A 195 15.69 0.99 2.49
C LEU A 195 15.33 2.22 3.32
N LEU A 196 16.00 2.44 4.46
CA LEU A 196 15.83 3.61 5.29
C LEU A 196 16.21 4.88 4.53
N ALA A 197 17.42 4.94 3.96
CA ALA A 197 17.90 6.08 3.18
C ALA A 197 16.93 6.41 2.03
N ARG A 198 16.41 5.38 1.36
CA ARG A 198 15.39 5.54 0.33
C ARG A 198 14.07 6.05 0.90
N GLY A 199 13.57 5.48 2.00
CA GLY A 199 12.34 5.91 2.65
C GLY A 199 12.38 7.41 2.94
N LEU A 200 13.51 7.88 3.47
CA LEU A 200 13.76 9.30 3.72
C LEU A 200 13.76 10.13 2.42
N PHE A 201 14.44 9.67 1.37
CA PHE A 201 14.43 10.38 0.08
C PHE A 201 13.02 10.44 -0.54
N HIS A 202 12.29 9.34 -0.45
CA HIS A 202 10.92 9.21 -0.94
C HIS A 202 9.98 10.17 -0.20
N VAL A 203 10.10 10.28 1.12
CA VAL A 203 9.40 11.30 1.93
C VAL A 203 9.82 12.70 1.51
N GLY A 204 11.11 12.95 1.31
CA GLY A 204 11.64 14.24 0.87
C GLY A 204 11.03 14.72 -0.45
N VAL A 205 11.01 13.85 -1.47
CA VAL A 205 10.36 14.15 -2.76
C VAL A 205 8.86 14.38 -2.56
N GLY A 206 8.19 13.54 -1.76
CA GLY A 206 6.77 13.69 -1.46
C GLY A 206 6.42 15.01 -0.76
N VAL A 207 7.23 15.46 0.19
CA VAL A 207 7.06 16.74 0.88
C VAL A 207 7.23 17.91 -0.09
N VAL A 208 8.23 17.86 -0.99
CA VAL A 208 8.42 18.90 -2.01
C VAL A 208 7.24 18.94 -2.97
N ALA A 209 6.75 17.77 -3.42
CA ALA A 209 5.56 17.67 -4.26
C ALA A 209 4.32 18.26 -3.57
N LEU A 210 4.09 17.93 -2.29
CA LEU A 210 3.01 18.49 -1.49
C LEU A 210 3.12 20.01 -1.31
N ARG A 211 4.33 20.57 -1.24
CA ARG A 211 4.57 22.02 -1.11
C ARG A 211 4.36 22.80 -2.42
N GLY A 212 3.94 22.12 -3.48
CA GLY A 212 3.66 22.74 -4.76
C GLY A 212 4.90 22.76 -5.66
N ALA A 213 5.39 21.57 -6.02
CA ALA A 213 6.50 21.46 -6.96
C ALA A 213 6.05 21.77 -8.39
N THR A 214 6.82 22.58 -9.12
CA THR A 214 6.62 22.74 -10.57
C THR A 214 6.84 21.39 -11.27
N PRO A 215 6.20 21.16 -12.44
CA PRO A 215 6.39 19.94 -13.22
C PRO A 215 7.86 19.63 -13.53
N SER A 216 8.64 20.67 -13.89
CA SER A 216 10.08 20.60 -14.18
C SER A 216 10.88 20.10 -12.96
N ARG A 217 10.63 20.70 -11.78
CA ARG A 217 11.26 20.32 -10.52
C ARG A 217 10.84 18.91 -10.08
N PHE A 218 9.57 18.57 -10.21
CA PHE A 218 9.07 17.23 -9.88
C PHE A 218 9.71 16.16 -10.78
N HIS A 219 9.79 16.40 -12.09
CA HIS A 219 10.46 15.50 -13.04
C HIS A 219 11.95 15.30 -12.71
N HIS A 220 12.65 16.39 -12.34
CA HIS A 220 14.04 16.31 -11.89
C HIS A 220 14.19 15.47 -10.62
N LEU A 221 13.36 15.71 -9.60
CA LEU A 221 13.37 14.97 -8.35
C LEU A 221 13.06 13.48 -8.56
N VAL A 222 12.09 13.15 -9.41
CA VAL A 222 11.75 11.77 -9.76
C VAL A 222 12.88 11.10 -10.54
N SER A 223 13.58 11.84 -11.42
CA SER A 223 14.76 11.31 -12.11
C SER A 223 15.90 11.00 -11.16
N MET A 224 16.17 11.88 -10.18
CA MET A 224 17.13 11.59 -9.11
C MET A 224 16.68 10.40 -8.25
N TYR A 225 15.39 10.35 -7.91
CA TYR A 225 14.80 9.24 -7.17
C TYR A 225 15.09 7.91 -7.86
N VAL A 226 14.79 7.80 -9.16
CA VAL A 226 15.02 6.58 -9.94
C VAL A 226 16.48 6.12 -9.88
N LYS A 227 17.45 7.04 -9.94
CA LYS A 227 18.88 6.70 -9.83
C LYS A 227 19.23 6.13 -8.45
N VAL A 228 18.78 6.77 -7.37
CA VAL A 228 18.94 6.28 -5.99
C VAL A 228 18.28 4.91 -5.83
N CYS A 229 17.14 4.70 -6.49
CA CYS A 229 16.41 3.45 -6.44
C CYS A 229 17.14 2.29 -7.12
N TRP A 230 17.73 2.54 -8.29
CA TRP A 230 18.56 1.53 -8.96
C TRP A 230 19.82 1.20 -8.14
N ALA A 231 20.48 2.21 -7.56
CA ALA A 231 21.65 1.98 -6.71
C ALA A 231 21.32 1.16 -5.46
N THR A 232 20.21 1.47 -4.78
CA THR A 232 19.75 0.72 -3.60
C THR A 232 19.22 -0.68 -3.94
N LEU A 233 18.65 -0.88 -5.14
CA LEU A 233 18.21 -2.19 -5.60
C LEU A 233 19.39 -3.17 -5.74
N VAL A 234 20.54 -2.74 -6.25
CA VAL A 234 21.74 -3.60 -6.38
C VAL A 234 22.17 -4.16 -5.03
N VAL A 235 22.13 -3.34 -3.97
CA VAL A 235 22.46 -3.76 -2.60
C VAL A 235 21.42 -4.73 -2.04
N ALA A 236 20.14 -4.54 -2.40
CA ALA A 236 19.01 -5.32 -1.92
C ALA A 236 18.82 -6.67 -2.63
N VAL A 237 19.34 -6.85 -3.85
CA VAL A 237 19.21 -8.10 -4.62
C VAL A 237 19.94 -9.27 -3.95
N ALA A 238 21.06 -9.01 -3.28
CA ALA A 238 21.85 -10.07 -2.66
C ALA A 238 21.09 -10.83 -1.55
N PRO A 239 20.41 -10.18 -0.58
CA PRO A 239 19.55 -10.87 0.38
C PRO A 239 18.32 -11.55 -0.26
N VAL A 240 17.80 -11.03 -1.38
CA VAL A 240 16.71 -11.67 -2.13
C VAL A 240 17.15 -13.02 -2.68
N LEU A 241 18.28 -13.03 -3.38
CA LEU A 241 18.84 -14.25 -3.94
C LEU A 241 19.18 -15.25 -2.83
N TYR A 242 19.75 -14.77 -1.73
CA TYR A 242 20.04 -15.58 -0.56
C TYR A 242 18.77 -16.19 0.06
N GLY A 243 17.72 -15.38 0.30
CA GLY A 243 16.45 -15.85 0.86
C GLY A 243 15.73 -16.90 0.01
N ILE A 244 15.84 -16.79 -1.31
CA ILE A 244 15.31 -17.78 -2.27
C ILE A 244 16.11 -19.08 -2.25
N VAL A 245 17.43 -19.01 -2.08
CA VAL A 245 18.31 -20.19 -2.01
C VAL A 245 18.11 -20.93 -0.70
N GLU A 246 18.02 -20.21 0.42
CA GLU A 246 17.97 -20.78 1.77
C GLU A 246 16.53 -21.04 2.28
N ASN A 247 15.50 -20.75 1.48
CA ASN A 247 14.08 -20.86 1.84
C ASN A 247 13.74 -20.13 3.16
N VAL A 248 14.40 -19.01 3.47
CA VAL A 248 14.13 -18.24 4.70
C VAL A 248 12.90 -17.36 4.45
N PRO A 249 11.72 -17.63 5.06
CA PRO A 249 10.47 -16.96 4.71
C PRO A 249 10.50 -15.44 4.95
N LEU A 250 11.16 -15.02 6.03
CA LEU A 250 11.34 -13.60 6.37
C LEU A 250 12.20 -12.85 5.34
N MET A 251 13.25 -13.50 4.82
CA MET A 251 14.10 -12.93 3.76
C MET A 251 13.34 -12.84 2.45
N GLY A 252 12.49 -13.83 2.14
CA GLY A 252 11.58 -13.80 0.98
C GLY A 252 10.59 -12.63 1.05
N THR A 253 9.93 -12.41 2.19
CA THR A 253 8.96 -11.30 2.35
C THR A 253 9.64 -9.93 2.30
N LEU A 254 10.81 -9.77 2.94
CA LEU A 254 11.63 -8.57 2.83
C LEU A 254 12.07 -8.33 1.38
N ALA A 255 12.49 -9.39 0.68
CA ALA A 255 12.88 -9.35 -0.72
C ALA A 255 11.75 -8.94 -1.67
N VAL A 256 10.52 -9.44 -1.46
CA VAL A 256 9.34 -9.05 -2.25
C VAL A 256 9.02 -7.58 -2.03
N SER A 257 9.01 -7.16 -0.77
CA SER A 257 8.77 -5.79 -0.35
C SER A 257 9.83 -4.86 -0.93
N MET A 258 11.08 -5.33 -0.93
CA MET A 258 12.22 -4.69 -1.56
C MET A 258 12.03 -4.58 -3.06
N ILE A 259 11.83 -5.62 -3.85
CA ILE A 259 11.71 -5.46 -5.31
C ILE A 259 10.51 -4.59 -5.71
N THR A 260 9.38 -4.72 -5.01
CA THR A 260 8.18 -3.92 -5.29
C THR A 260 8.43 -2.44 -4.97
N MET A 261 8.87 -2.15 -3.75
CA MET A 261 9.08 -0.79 -3.33
C MET A 261 10.32 -0.20 -3.98
N LEU A 262 11.32 -1.01 -4.34
CA LEU A 262 12.62 -0.62 -4.88
C LEU A 262 12.64 -0.37 -6.39
N GLY A 263 11.99 -1.24 -7.17
CA GLY A 263 12.04 -1.22 -8.63
C GLY A 263 10.78 -0.64 -9.28
N LEU A 264 9.59 -1.10 -8.86
CA LEU A 264 8.34 -0.79 -9.56
C LEU A 264 7.87 0.66 -9.32
N TRP A 265 7.85 1.11 -8.06
CA TRP A 265 7.33 2.43 -7.72
C TRP A 265 8.07 3.60 -8.41
N PRO A 266 9.41 3.63 -8.51
CA PRO A 266 10.12 4.66 -9.25
C PRO A 266 9.79 4.67 -10.74
N VAL A 267 9.56 3.50 -11.33
CA VAL A 267 9.15 3.38 -12.75
C VAL A 267 7.75 3.96 -12.95
N VAL A 268 6.81 3.61 -12.05
CA VAL A 268 5.45 4.16 -12.05
C VAL A 268 5.46 5.68 -11.87
N LEU A 269 6.26 6.20 -10.93
CA LEU A 269 6.43 7.63 -10.72
C LEU A 269 7.10 8.34 -11.90
N ARG A 270 8.09 7.72 -12.54
CA ARG A 270 8.75 8.29 -13.73
C ARG A 270 7.79 8.35 -14.90
N ALA A 271 7.03 7.30 -15.15
CA ALA A 271 6.00 7.29 -16.19
C ALA A 271 4.96 8.39 -15.94
N PHE A 272 4.58 8.60 -14.69
CA PHE A 272 3.71 9.70 -14.30
C PHE A 272 4.37 11.08 -14.47
N ALA A 273 5.62 11.26 -14.06
CA ALA A 273 6.32 12.53 -14.21
C ALA A 273 6.56 12.90 -15.69
N VAL A 274 6.79 11.92 -16.56
CA VAL A 274 6.88 12.11 -18.02
C VAL A 274 5.52 12.49 -18.61
N GLN A 275 4.46 11.79 -18.21
CA GLN A 275 3.09 12.11 -18.65
C GLN A 275 2.72 13.54 -18.25
N VAL A 276 2.97 13.89 -16.99
CA VAL A 276 2.86 15.26 -16.48
C VAL A 276 3.68 16.16 -17.41
N GLY A 277 5.01 16.05 -17.47
CA GLY A 277 5.85 16.95 -18.29
C GLY A 277 5.47 17.08 -19.77
N GLY A 278 4.99 16.02 -20.42
CA GLY A 278 4.52 16.06 -21.81
C GLY A 278 3.17 16.77 -22.00
N GLU A 279 2.30 16.77 -21.00
CA GLU A 279 1.01 17.49 -21.02
C GLU A 279 1.19 19.02 -20.85
N PHE A 280 2.33 19.50 -20.31
CA PHE A 280 2.53 20.94 -20.05
C PHE A 280 3.46 21.65 -21.03
N GLY A 281 4.41 20.99 -21.71
CA GLY A 281 5.44 21.71 -22.46
C GLY A 281 6.17 22.78 -21.61
N GLU A 282 6.86 23.73 -22.24
CA GLU A 282 7.56 24.85 -21.58
C GLU A 282 6.59 25.91 -21.00
N LEU A 283 5.47 25.52 -20.40
CA LEU A 283 4.63 26.46 -19.66
C LEU A 283 5.42 26.99 -18.46
N ASP A 284 5.63 28.31 -18.49
CA ASP A 284 6.42 29.11 -17.55
C ASP A 284 6.24 28.66 -16.09
N ASP A 285 7.36 28.56 -15.35
CA ASP A 285 7.48 28.15 -13.94
C ASP A 285 6.67 29.04 -12.94
N GLN A 286 5.86 30.01 -13.42
CA GLN A 286 5.22 31.05 -12.62
C GLN A 286 3.75 30.77 -12.23
N GLY A 287 3.13 29.68 -12.67
CA GLY A 287 1.68 29.44 -12.52
C GLY A 287 1.22 28.42 -11.47
N HIS A 288 2.08 27.93 -10.58
CA HIS A 288 1.74 26.78 -9.73
C HIS A 288 0.91 27.16 -8.49
N ALA A 289 -0.42 26.99 -8.56
CA ALA A 289 -1.31 27.08 -7.40
C ALA A 289 -1.49 25.70 -6.73
N PRO A 290 -1.40 25.60 -5.39
CA PRO A 290 -1.63 24.35 -4.68
C PRO A 290 -3.03 23.77 -4.93
N ALA A 291 -3.16 22.44 -4.89
CA ALA A 291 -4.46 21.80 -5.06
C ALA A 291 -5.46 22.25 -3.96
N PRO A 292 -6.75 22.46 -4.31
CA PRO A 292 -7.77 22.92 -3.37
C PRO A 292 -8.09 21.86 -2.29
N ASP A 293 -7.86 20.58 -2.59
CA ASP A 293 -8.03 19.46 -1.67
C ASP A 293 -6.73 19.11 -0.91
N GLY A 294 -5.57 19.59 -1.38
CA GLY A 294 -4.30 19.47 -0.66
C GLY A 294 -3.80 18.03 -0.52
N GLY A 295 -4.23 17.11 -1.40
CA GLY A 295 -3.90 15.68 -1.33
C GLY A 295 -4.90 14.82 -0.56
N LEU A 296 -5.99 15.40 -0.03
CA LEU A 296 -7.02 14.63 0.70
C LEU A 296 -7.70 13.58 -0.18
N VAL A 297 -7.95 13.86 -1.46
CA VAL A 297 -8.62 12.88 -2.32
C VAL A 297 -7.74 11.66 -2.57
N ALA A 298 -6.43 11.86 -2.75
CA ALA A 298 -5.46 10.78 -2.88
C ALA A 298 -5.38 9.91 -1.62
N ALA A 299 -5.37 10.57 -0.45
CA ALA A 299 -5.43 9.88 0.82
C ALA A 299 -6.76 9.10 0.96
N GLY A 300 -7.87 9.61 0.44
CA GLY A 300 -9.15 8.89 0.45
C GLY A 300 -9.11 7.60 -0.37
N TRP A 301 -8.49 7.61 -1.55
CA TRP A 301 -8.24 6.40 -2.33
C TRP A 301 -7.34 5.40 -1.60
N LEU A 302 -6.31 5.91 -0.90
CA LEU A 302 -5.46 5.09 -0.01
C LEU A 302 -6.27 4.42 1.09
N LEU A 303 -7.16 5.16 1.76
CA LEU A 303 -8.03 4.60 2.80
C LEU A 303 -8.98 3.54 2.25
N CYS A 304 -9.56 3.75 1.07
CA CYS A 304 -10.37 2.72 0.41
C CYS A 304 -9.56 1.46 0.11
N ALA A 305 -8.30 1.57 -0.33
CA ALA A 305 -7.45 0.41 -0.60
C ALA A 305 -7.09 -0.34 0.69
N VAL A 306 -6.73 0.40 1.74
CA VAL A 306 -6.48 -0.17 3.08
C VAL A 306 -7.73 -0.87 3.60
N ALA A 307 -8.91 -0.26 3.47
CA ALA A 307 -10.15 -0.86 3.92
C ALA A 307 -10.51 -2.14 3.15
N ALA A 308 -10.23 -2.20 1.84
CA ALA A 308 -10.42 -3.41 1.05
C ALA A 308 -9.58 -4.58 1.62
N GLY A 309 -8.30 -4.33 1.95
CA GLY A 309 -7.46 -5.32 2.63
C GLY A 309 -7.97 -5.70 4.03
N SER A 310 -8.43 -4.73 4.81
CA SER A 310 -8.98 -4.99 6.14
C SER A 310 -10.30 -5.79 6.11
N VAL A 311 -11.15 -5.61 5.08
CA VAL A 311 -12.35 -6.44 4.87
C VAL A 311 -11.96 -7.90 4.68
N VAL A 312 -10.92 -8.16 3.89
CA VAL A 312 -10.44 -9.52 3.61
C VAL A 312 -10.01 -10.21 4.90
N GLN A 313 -9.26 -9.51 5.74
CA GLN A 313 -8.85 -10.03 7.04
C GLN A 313 -10.05 -10.28 7.96
N ALA A 314 -11.03 -9.37 7.98
CA ALA A 314 -12.23 -9.54 8.78
C ALA A 314 -13.04 -10.77 8.35
N VAL A 315 -13.17 -10.99 7.03
CA VAL A 315 -13.84 -12.18 6.48
C VAL A 315 -13.10 -13.46 6.88
N VAL A 316 -11.77 -13.48 6.76
CA VAL A 316 -10.97 -14.65 7.15
C VAL A 316 -11.09 -14.93 8.65
N ALA A 317 -11.05 -13.89 9.50
CA ALA A 317 -11.21 -14.01 10.94
C ALA A 317 -12.59 -14.55 11.34
N LEU A 318 -13.66 -14.11 10.67
CA LEU A 318 -15.02 -14.61 10.89
C LEU A 318 -15.17 -16.09 10.48
N LEU A 319 -14.52 -16.50 9.39
CA LEU A 319 -14.63 -17.86 8.86
C LEU A 319 -13.82 -18.90 9.66
N HIS A 320 -12.71 -18.50 10.28
CA HIS A 320 -11.83 -19.42 11.00
C HIS A 320 -12.02 -19.42 12.52
N GLY A 321 -12.86 -18.52 13.04
CA GLY A 321 -13.06 -18.34 14.47
C GLY A 321 -11.86 -17.66 15.13
N SER A 322 -12.11 -16.75 16.07
CA SER A 322 -11.09 -16.00 16.81
C SER A 322 -10.30 -16.85 17.82
N THR A 323 -10.28 -18.18 17.69
CA THR A 323 -9.74 -19.10 18.71
C THR A 323 -8.44 -19.75 18.24
N GLY A 324 -7.32 -19.12 18.59
CA GLY A 324 -6.14 -19.83 19.12
C GLY A 324 -5.34 -20.78 18.22
N GLY A 325 -5.47 -20.74 16.89
CA GLY A 325 -4.68 -21.58 15.99
C GLY A 325 -3.43 -20.86 15.47
N ALA A 326 -2.24 -21.39 15.76
CA ALA A 326 -0.91 -20.93 15.32
C ALA A 326 -0.72 -20.71 13.80
N GLY A 327 -1.72 -21.00 12.96
CA GLY A 327 -1.70 -20.76 11.51
C GLY A 327 -2.08 -19.34 11.08
N VAL A 328 -2.68 -18.52 11.95
CA VAL A 328 -3.15 -17.16 11.64
C VAL A 328 -2.13 -16.07 12.03
N GLY A 329 -1.12 -16.41 12.85
CA GLY A 329 -0.13 -15.45 13.36
C GLY A 329 0.73 -14.74 12.31
N MET A 330 0.88 -15.32 11.10
CA MET A 330 1.57 -14.66 9.99
C MET A 330 0.70 -13.65 9.22
N LEU A 331 -0.62 -13.63 9.47
CA LEU A 331 -1.59 -12.75 8.79
C LEU A 331 -1.95 -11.52 9.64
N GLN A 332 -1.52 -11.47 10.90
CA GLN A 332 -1.82 -10.41 11.86
C GLN A 332 -0.95 -9.14 11.69
N GLY A 333 -0.61 -8.78 10.46
CA GLY A 333 0.38 -7.74 10.18
C GLY A 333 -0.10 -6.55 9.37
N SER A 334 -1.41 -6.34 9.20
CA SER A 334 -1.88 -5.21 8.38
C SER A 334 -3.30 -4.70 8.67
N GLY A 335 -4.01 -5.33 9.61
CA GLY A 335 -5.33 -4.89 10.04
C GLY A 335 -5.22 -3.99 11.27
N TRP A 336 -5.19 -2.67 11.04
CA TRP A 336 -5.12 -1.61 12.07
C TRP A 336 -6.07 -1.81 13.28
N PHE A 337 -7.18 -2.55 13.09
CA PHE A 337 -8.19 -2.85 14.10
C PHE A 337 -8.40 -4.35 14.38
N ILE A 338 -7.81 -5.25 13.59
CA ILE A 338 -8.01 -6.71 13.67
C ILE A 338 -6.86 -7.36 14.44
N ASP A 339 -5.69 -6.74 14.43
CA ASP A 339 -4.46 -7.26 15.05
C ASP A 339 -4.25 -6.79 16.50
N SER A 340 -5.26 -6.11 17.07
CA SER A 340 -5.19 -5.45 18.38
C SER A 340 -5.68 -6.29 19.56
N GLY A 341 -6.02 -7.57 19.34
CA GLY A 341 -6.65 -8.42 20.37
C GLY A 341 -8.08 -8.00 20.72
N LEU A 342 -8.64 -7.03 20.00
CA LEU A 342 -9.99 -6.55 20.19
C LEU A 342 -11.02 -7.50 19.54
N PRO A 343 -12.28 -7.48 20.02
CA PRO A 343 -13.35 -8.29 19.41
C PRO A 343 -13.52 -8.00 17.91
N VAL A 344 -13.87 -9.01 17.11
CA VAL A 344 -14.01 -8.87 15.63
C VAL A 344 -14.90 -7.68 15.20
N TRP A 345 -15.89 -7.29 16.01
CA TRP A 345 -16.75 -6.14 15.72
C TRP A 345 -16.00 -4.80 15.72
N THR A 346 -14.90 -4.63 16.48
CA THR A 346 -14.07 -3.41 16.42
C THR A 346 -13.31 -3.35 15.11
N GLY A 347 -12.90 -4.50 14.56
CA GLY A 347 -12.37 -4.63 13.22
C GLY A 347 -13.35 -4.16 12.15
N ILE A 348 -14.60 -4.64 12.23
CA ILE A 348 -15.69 -4.23 11.32
C ILE A 348 -15.96 -2.72 11.43
N LEU A 349 -16.02 -2.18 12.65
CA LEU A 349 -16.22 -0.76 12.89
C LEU A 349 -15.05 0.07 12.32
N GLY A 350 -13.81 -0.38 12.51
CA GLY A 350 -12.62 0.24 11.95
C GLY A 350 -12.65 0.29 10.42
N VAL A 351 -13.05 -0.80 9.77
CA VAL A 351 -13.29 -0.85 8.32
C VAL A 351 -14.36 0.15 7.91
N ALA A 352 -15.48 0.21 8.62
CA ALA A 352 -16.57 1.13 8.31
C ALA A 352 -16.14 2.60 8.42
N ILE A 353 -15.40 2.96 9.49
CA ILE A 353 -14.84 4.31 9.68
C ILE A 353 -13.84 4.64 8.55
N THR A 354 -12.97 3.69 8.20
CA THR A 354 -11.96 3.87 7.15
C THR A 354 -12.62 4.07 5.78
N LEU A 355 -13.63 3.26 5.43
CA LEU A 355 -14.41 3.42 4.21
C LEU A 355 -15.17 4.73 4.20
N TRP A 356 -15.89 5.06 5.27
CA TRP A 356 -16.63 6.31 5.35
C TRP A 356 -15.72 7.53 5.17
N ALA A 357 -14.59 7.60 5.88
CA ALA A 357 -13.63 8.67 5.74
C ALA A 357 -13.04 8.74 4.33
N GLY A 358 -12.64 7.60 3.76
CA GLY A 358 -12.17 7.50 2.39
C GLY A 358 -13.19 8.06 1.39
N LEU A 359 -14.45 7.66 1.50
CA LEU A 359 -15.52 8.11 0.61
C LEU A 359 -15.84 9.60 0.75
N GLU A 360 -15.88 10.14 1.97
CA GLU A 360 -16.09 11.57 2.20
C GLU A 360 -14.93 12.40 1.63
N MET A 361 -13.69 11.93 1.79
CA MET A 361 -12.48 12.56 1.26
C MET A 361 -12.46 12.55 -0.27
N ILE A 362 -12.77 11.41 -0.89
CA ILE A 362 -12.82 11.32 -2.36
C ILE A 362 -14.00 12.13 -2.92
N ALA A 363 -15.15 12.12 -2.24
CA ALA A 363 -16.30 12.90 -2.64
C ALA A 363 -16.05 14.41 -2.54
N PHE A 364 -15.00 14.82 -1.83
CA PHE A 364 -14.67 16.19 -1.45
C PHE A 364 -15.89 16.90 -0.84
N SER A 365 -16.55 16.23 0.10
CA SER A 365 -17.73 16.76 0.77
C SER A 365 -17.37 17.88 1.76
N SER A 366 -18.38 18.60 2.24
CA SER A 366 -18.21 19.55 3.36
C SER A 366 -17.71 18.87 4.65
N ARG A 367 -17.85 17.55 4.75
CA ARG A 367 -17.47 16.73 5.91
C ARG A 367 -16.11 16.06 5.77
N ALA A 368 -15.47 16.13 4.61
CA ALA A 368 -14.21 15.42 4.32
C ALA A 368 -13.13 15.62 5.40
N ARG A 369 -12.97 16.85 5.90
CA ARG A 369 -11.98 17.17 6.95
C ARG A 369 -12.34 16.53 8.30
N ILE A 370 -13.61 16.59 8.67
CA ILE A 370 -14.11 16.00 9.91
C ILE A 370 -13.93 14.47 9.84
N ALA A 371 -14.30 13.86 8.71
CA ALA A 371 -14.16 12.43 8.50
C ALA A 371 -12.70 11.97 8.57
N ALA A 372 -11.78 12.72 7.95
CA ALA A 372 -10.33 12.48 8.04
C ALA A 372 -9.81 12.54 9.49
N LEU A 373 -10.23 13.54 10.27
CA LEU A 373 -9.82 13.69 11.67
C LEU A 373 -10.42 12.62 12.58
N VAL A 374 -11.69 12.24 12.36
CA VAL A 374 -12.33 11.14 13.09
C VAL A 374 -11.63 9.82 12.82
N PHE A 375 -11.33 9.51 11.55
CA PHE A 375 -10.53 8.34 11.18
C PHE A 375 -9.17 8.36 11.89
N ALA A 376 -8.46 9.48 11.83
CA ALA A 376 -7.15 9.60 12.46
C ALA A 376 -7.22 9.39 13.98
N ALA A 377 -8.14 10.06 14.66
CA ALA A 377 -8.32 9.96 16.10
C ALA A 377 -8.72 8.53 16.53
N ALA A 378 -9.66 7.89 15.83
CA ALA A 378 -10.09 6.54 16.13
C ALA A 378 -8.95 5.53 15.95
N THR A 379 -8.21 5.63 14.83
CA THR A 379 -7.10 4.71 14.53
C THR A 379 -5.93 4.89 15.48
N ILE A 380 -5.56 6.15 15.79
CA ILE A 380 -4.52 6.44 16.80
C ILE A 380 -4.96 5.93 18.17
N GLY A 381 -6.22 6.17 18.57
CA GLY A 381 -6.76 5.70 19.84
C GLY A 381 -6.71 4.17 19.97
N VAL A 382 -7.12 3.43 18.94
CA VAL A 382 -7.04 1.96 18.92
C VAL A 382 -5.60 1.47 18.92
N ALA A 383 -4.73 2.08 18.13
CA ALA A 383 -3.31 1.73 18.10
C ALA A 383 -2.66 1.92 19.48
N LEU A 384 -2.93 3.04 20.17
CA LEU A 384 -2.43 3.28 21.53
C LEU A 384 -3.03 2.30 22.55
N TRP A 385 -4.35 2.08 22.51
CA TRP A 385 -5.05 1.18 23.42
C TRP A 385 -4.50 -0.25 23.36
N SER A 386 -4.39 -0.80 22.14
CA SER A 386 -3.92 -2.17 21.90
C SER A 386 -2.51 -2.42 22.46
N ARG A 387 -1.69 -1.38 22.57
CA ARG A 387 -0.29 -1.49 23.05
C ARG A 387 -0.16 -1.22 24.53
N LEU A 388 -1.03 -0.40 25.13
CA LEU A 388 -1.12 -0.28 26.58
C LEU A 388 -1.52 -1.62 27.22
N ASP A 389 -2.45 -2.35 26.60
CA ASP A 389 -2.87 -3.68 27.04
C ASP A 389 -1.74 -4.71 26.89
N ALA A 390 -1.03 -4.67 25.75
CA ALA A 390 0.14 -5.53 25.51
C ALA A 390 1.27 -5.31 26.54
N LEU A 391 1.54 -4.06 26.94
CA LEU A 391 2.55 -3.72 27.95
C LEU A 391 2.18 -4.21 29.36
N GLY A 392 0.89 -4.34 29.68
CA GLY A 392 0.43 -4.90 30.96
C GLY A 392 0.50 -6.43 31.04
N SER A 393 0.63 -7.11 29.88
CA SER A 393 0.58 -8.58 29.77
C SER A 393 1.95 -9.28 29.70
N VAL A 394 3.05 -8.52 29.68
CA VAL A 394 4.42 -9.08 29.70
C VAL A 394 4.76 -9.53 31.12
N GLY A 395 4.29 -10.72 31.49
CA GLY A 395 4.68 -11.42 32.73
C GLY A 395 6.08 -12.05 32.64
N ASP A 396 6.71 -12.22 33.81
CA ASP A 396 8.13 -12.54 34.10
C ASP A 396 8.77 -13.81 33.46
N GLY A 397 8.15 -14.44 32.45
CA GLY A 397 8.52 -15.78 31.98
C GLY A 397 9.11 -15.90 30.57
N MET A 398 9.09 -14.86 29.73
CA MET A 398 9.66 -14.94 28.38
C MET A 398 11.15 -14.61 28.38
N ALA A 399 11.95 -15.42 27.69
CA ALA A 399 13.39 -15.17 27.50
C ALA A 399 13.60 -13.72 27.04
N GLU A 400 14.41 -12.99 27.80
CA GLU A 400 14.60 -11.54 27.73
C GLU A 400 14.85 -11.02 26.30
N ALA A 401 15.54 -11.80 25.47
CA ALA A 401 15.78 -11.51 24.05
C ALA A 401 14.52 -11.59 23.17
N LEU A 402 13.63 -12.58 23.39
CA LEU A 402 12.36 -12.70 22.67
C LEU A 402 11.39 -11.56 23.05
N VAL A 403 11.41 -11.13 24.32
CA VAL A 403 10.65 -9.96 24.79
C VAL A 403 11.17 -8.68 24.14
N ARG A 404 12.49 -8.48 24.09
CA ARG A 404 13.09 -7.28 23.47
C ARG A 404 12.85 -7.22 21.97
N ILE A 405 13.04 -8.33 21.24
CA ILE A 405 12.75 -8.42 19.81
C ILE A 405 11.26 -8.16 19.55
N GLN A 406 10.36 -8.79 20.30
CA GLN A 406 8.94 -8.50 20.20
C GLN A 406 8.65 -7.04 20.50
N VAL A 407 9.22 -6.45 21.55
CA VAL A 407 9.02 -5.02 21.89
C VAL A 407 9.50 -4.10 20.76
N VAL A 408 10.62 -4.40 20.09
CA VAL A 408 11.10 -3.60 18.94
C VAL A 408 10.16 -3.74 17.74
N PHE A 409 9.69 -4.95 17.42
CA PHE A 409 8.74 -5.16 16.32
C PHE A 409 7.33 -4.62 16.63
N LEU A 410 6.85 -4.76 17.86
CA LEU A 410 5.59 -4.18 18.35
C LEU A 410 5.64 -2.64 18.30
N ARG A 411 6.81 -2.03 18.59
CA ARG A 411 7.04 -0.59 18.46
C ARG A 411 7.13 -0.16 16.99
N ALA A 412 7.79 -0.94 16.14
CA ALA A 412 7.90 -0.68 14.69
C ALA A 412 6.53 -0.69 14.02
N ASP A 413 5.75 -1.72 14.33
CA ASP A 413 4.40 -1.93 13.82
C ASP A 413 3.45 -0.84 14.34
N LEU A 414 3.52 -0.48 15.62
CA LEU A 414 2.80 0.68 16.16
C LEU A 414 3.15 1.98 15.41
N LEU A 415 4.44 2.27 15.21
CA LEU A 415 4.85 3.50 14.54
C LEU A 415 4.40 3.50 13.07
N ALA A 416 4.51 2.37 12.37
CA ALA A 416 4.02 2.21 11.00
C ALA A 416 2.49 2.35 10.93
N SER A 417 1.77 1.78 11.89
CA SER A 417 0.32 1.90 12.07
C SER A 417 -0.12 3.25 12.64
N LEU A 418 0.76 4.25 12.74
CA LEU A 418 0.39 5.63 13.03
C LEU A 418 0.67 6.56 11.84
N VAL A 419 1.47 6.12 10.86
CA VAL A 419 1.87 6.97 9.73
C VAL A 419 0.68 7.45 8.91
N VAL A 420 -0.16 6.54 8.41
CA VAL A 420 -1.31 6.89 7.56
C VAL A 420 -2.30 7.82 8.27
N PRO A 421 -2.77 7.56 9.51
CA PRO A 421 -3.68 8.47 10.20
C PRO A 421 -3.04 9.82 10.51
N LEU A 422 -1.75 9.87 10.83
CA LEU A 422 -1.04 11.15 11.01
C LEU A 422 -0.93 11.94 9.70
N VAL A 423 -0.60 11.29 8.58
CA VAL A 423 -0.56 11.93 7.26
C VAL A 423 -1.96 12.46 6.91
N VAL A 424 -3.01 11.66 7.08
CA VAL A 424 -4.40 12.08 6.84
C VAL A 424 -4.79 13.28 7.69
N ALA A 425 -4.44 13.29 8.98
CA ALA A 425 -4.70 14.42 9.88
C ALA A 425 -3.95 15.69 9.42
N VAL A 426 -2.67 15.58 9.07
CA VAL A 426 -1.87 16.72 8.59
C VAL A 426 -2.46 17.31 7.31
N LEU A 427 -2.87 16.46 6.36
CA LEU A 427 -3.51 16.91 5.12
C LEU A 427 -4.85 17.61 5.42
N ALA A 428 -5.65 17.09 6.34
CA ALA A 428 -6.92 17.69 6.75
C ALA A 428 -6.73 19.07 7.41
N LEU A 429 -5.77 19.19 8.33
CA LEU A 429 -5.45 20.46 9.00
C LEU A 429 -4.87 21.50 8.03
N ARG A 430 -4.02 21.06 7.10
CA ARG A 430 -3.50 21.92 6.03
C ARG A 430 -4.62 22.46 5.15
N ASN A 431 -5.56 21.59 4.77
CA ASN A 431 -6.71 21.97 3.97
C ASN A 431 -7.61 22.98 4.71
N TRP A 432 -7.80 22.80 6.02
CA TRP A 432 -8.54 23.75 6.86
C TRP A 432 -7.90 25.13 6.86
N ARG A 433 -6.58 25.22 7.07
CA ARG A 433 -5.85 26.50 7.07
C ARG A 433 -5.96 27.23 5.74
N LYS A 434 -5.85 26.51 4.61
CA LYS A 434 -6.04 27.08 3.27
C LYS A 434 -7.44 27.70 3.11
N ALA A 435 -8.48 27.01 3.57
CA ALA A 435 -9.85 27.50 3.45
C ALA A 435 -10.21 28.63 4.43
N ALA A 436 -9.46 28.80 5.52
CA ALA A 436 -9.62 29.94 6.42
C ALA A 436 -8.93 31.21 5.90
N ALA A 437 -7.98 31.05 4.97
CA ALA A 437 -7.19 32.15 4.39
C ALA A 437 -7.76 32.66 3.05
N ALA A 438 -8.75 31.96 2.48
CA ALA A 438 -9.48 32.32 1.26
C ALA A 438 -10.86 32.85 1.65
#